data_AF-A0A9D8XGQ7-F1
#
_entry.id   AF-A0A9D8XGQ7-F1
#
_cell.length_a   1.000
_cell.length_b   1.000
_cell.length_c   1.000
_cell.angle_alpha   90.00
_cell.angle_beta   90.00
_cell.angle_gamma   90.00
#
_symmetry.space_group_name_H-M   'P 1'
#
loop_
_entity.id
_entity.type
_entity.pdbx_description
1 polymer ?
#
loop_
_entity_poly.entity_id
_entity_poly.type
_entity_poly.pdbx_seq_one_letter_code
_entity_poly.pdbx_strand_id
1 'polypeptide(L)'
;MRLLANIAITTALLLGLLTSCGPEQEAPITPEPEVPEVPEVPEEPEFPENPLSTLEGDIEVLFNADNSLSYADCFGNYYHTDSYMWGLYFQNYTSKEQIYVEIMDQDYLFEIPLGTYTASDDIYSTGVLIKGGFDVDGYSAYSWYTRLKSDSHSGATAPIFGGSITIEEAGEGLHRVVFDLIDDRGNKITGSYEGLMVLEDFRIN
;
A
#
# COMPACT_ATOMS: atom_id res chain seq x y z
N MET A 1 41.00 46.95 -5.61
CA MET A 1 42.45 47.15 -5.85
C MET A 1 43.02 48.06 -4.77
N ARG A 2 43.63 47.47 -3.74
CA ARG A 2 44.48 48.03 -2.64
C ARG A 2 44.60 46.90 -1.62
N LEU A 3 45.72 46.55 -1.02
CA LEU A 3 47.14 46.59 -1.38
C LEU A 3 47.75 45.51 -0.46
N LEU A 4 48.57 44.63 -1.02
CA LEU A 4 49.33 43.60 -0.29
C LEU A 4 50.45 44.25 0.54
N ALA A 5 50.76 43.66 1.70
CA ALA A 5 52.05 43.71 2.39
C ALA A 5 52.31 42.25 2.84
N ASN A 6 53.11 41.41 2.18
CA ASN A 6 54.55 41.46 1.91
C ASN A 6 55.39 41.60 3.19
N ILE A 7 56.06 40.52 3.63
CA ILE A 7 57.52 40.35 3.56
C ILE A 7 57.95 39.06 4.29
N ALA A 8 58.90 38.39 3.67
CA ALA A 8 59.49 37.11 4.03
C ALA A 8 60.81 37.26 4.83
N ILE A 9 61.40 36.09 5.13
CA ILE A 9 62.83 35.77 5.30
C ILE A 9 63.28 35.48 6.75
N THR A 10 63.34 34.16 7.03
CA THR A 10 64.51 33.34 7.43
C THR A 10 65.60 33.97 8.30
N THR A 11 65.99 33.31 9.41
CA THR A 11 67.37 32.80 9.67
C THR A 11 67.39 32.02 11.00
N ALA A 12 68.01 30.85 10.97
CA ALA A 12 68.25 29.95 12.11
C ALA A 12 69.39 30.45 13.01
N LEU A 13 69.33 30.18 14.32
CA LEU A 13 70.52 29.74 15.04
C LEU A 13 70.17 28.91 16.29
N LEU A 14 70.78 27.75 16.30
CA LEU A 14 70.80 26.70 17.29
C LEU A 14 71.58 27.16 18.53
N LEU A 15 71.01 27.06 19.73
CA LEU A 15 71.78 27.02 20.97
C LEU A 15 71.26 25.86 21.82
N GLY A 16 72.10 24.86 21.99
CA GLY A 16 71.78 23.65 22.73
C GLY A 16 71.78 23.86 24.23
N LEU A 17 71.05 22.99 24.92
CA LEU A 17 71.39 22.53 26.25
C LEU A 17 71.02 21.06 26.38
N LEU A 18 72.01 20.31 26.83
CA LEU A 18 72.07 18.88 27.00
C LEU A 18 71.38 18.44 28.30
N THR A 19 70.80 17.24 28.26
CA THR A 19 70.57 16.29 29.37
C THR A 19 69.49 16.62 30.41
N SER A 20 68.40 15.84 30.40
CA SER A 20 68.27 14.69 31.30
C SER A 20 67.09 13.82 30.88
N CYS A 21 67.36 12.53 30.69
CA CYS A 21 66.36 11.48 30.50
C CYS A 21 65.48 11.39 31.76
N GLY A 22 64.20 11.71 31.64
CA GLY A 22 63.16 11.43 32.63
C GLY A 22 62.08 10.56 31.98
N PRO A 23 61.42 9.66 32.71
CA PRO A 23 60.49 8.70 32.11
C PRO A 23 59.30 9.42 31.47
N GLU A 24 58.96 8.98 30.26
CA GLU A 24 57.79 9.39 29.49
C GLU A 24 56.53 9.15 30.34
N GLN A 25 55.88 10.23 30.78
CA GLN A 25 54.59 10.12 31.45
C GLN A 25 53.55 9.90 30.35
N GLU A 26 53.08 8.67 30.20
CA GLU A 26 51.95 8.35 29.33
C GLU A 26 50.76 9.24 29.70
N ALA A 27 50.26 9.99 28.71
CA ALA A 27 49.07 10.80 28.87
C ALA A 27 47.89 9.90 29.29
N PRO A 28 46.96 10.38 30.14
CA PRO A 28 45.81 9.58 30.54
C PRO A 28 44.98 9.22 29.31
N ILE A 29 44.87 7.92 29.04
CA ILE A 29 43.95 7.36 28.04
C ILE A 29 42.55 7.75 28.49
N THR A 30 41.94 8.68 27.76
CA THR A 30 40.52 9.01 27.99
C THR A 30 39.73 7.81 27.49
N PRO A 31 38.86 7.19 28.30
CA PRO A 31 38.03 6.09 27.80
C PRO A 31 37.21 6.60 26.62
N GLU A 32 37.32 5.90 25.50
CA GLU A 32 36.50 6.15 24.32
C GLU A 32 35.03 5.99 24.74
N PRO A 33 34.13 6.93 24.39
CA PRO A 33 32.73 6.83 24.79
C PRO A 33 32.15 5.54 24.23
N GLU A 34 31.59 4.70 25.11
CA GLU A 34 30.84 3.51 24.71
C GLU A 34 29.74 3.95 23.74
N VAL A 35 29.87 3.54 22.48
CA VAL A 35 28.82 3.75 21.48
C VAL A 35 27.62 2.92 21.96
N PRO A 36 26.47 3.54 22.27
CA PRO A 36 25.30 2.77 22.70
C PRO A 36 24.93 1.79 21.60
N GLU A 37 24.72 0.53 21.98
CA GLU A 37 24.22 -0.50 21.06
C GLU A 37 22.92 0.00 20.44
N VAL A 38 22.92 0.12 19.11
CA VAL A 38 21.71 0.45 18.37
C VAL A 38 20.72 -0.68 18.63
N PRO A 39 19.51 -0.40 19.17
CA PRO A 39 18.53 -1.45 19.41
C PRO A 39 18.25 -2.18 18.11
N GLU A 40 18.30 -3.51 18.14
CA GLU A 40 17.94 -4.36 17.01
C GLU A 40 16.52 -3.97 16.57
N VAL A 41 16.40 -3.45 15.35
CA VAL A 41 15.09 -3.23 14.73
C VAL A 41 14.45 -4.61 14.61
N PRO A 42 13.24 -4.83 15.14
CA PRO A 42 12.55 -6.11 14.99
C PRO A 42 12.52 -6.47 13.51
N GLU A 43 12.96 -7.68 13.15
CA GLU A 43 12.83 -8.17 11.78
C GLU A 43 11.34 -8.14 11.41
N GLU A 44 11.01 -7.45 10.32
CA GLU A 44 9.65 -7.46 9.78
C GLU A 44 9.25 -8.90 9.50
N PRO A 45 8.00 -9.30 9.79
CA PRO A 45 7.55 -10.66 9.54
C PRO A 45 7.71 -11.01 8.06
N GLU A 46 8.54 -12.01 7.75
CA GLU A 46 8.67 -12.55 6.40
C GLU A 46 7.39 -13.30 6.03
N PHE A 47 6.49 -12.65 5.29
CA PHE A 47 5.38 -13.32 4.65
C PHE A 47 5.91 -14.30 3.60
N PRO A 48 5.35 -15.51 3.47
CA PRO A 48 5.87 -16.50 2.54
C PRO A 48 5.83 -15.96 1.10
N GLU A 49 6.95 -16.06 0.38
CA GLU A 49 7.11 -15.63 -1.04
C GLU A 49 6.24 -16.42 -2.05
N ASN A 50 5.31 -17.25 -1.57
CA ASN A 50 4.39 -17.97 -2.44
C ASN A 50 3.22 -17.07 -2.81
N PRO A 51 2.73 -17.14 -4.06
CA PRO A 51 1.54 -16.41 -4.43
C PRO A 51 0.37 -16.81 -3.52
N LEU A 52 -0.28 -15.79 -2.96
CA LEU A 52 -1.39 -15.84 -2.02
C LEU A 52 -2.66 -16.39 -2.66
N SER A 53 -2.82 -16.21 -3.98
CA SER A 53 -3.94 -16.77 -4.71
C SER A 53 -4.00 -18.30 -4.57
N THR A 54 -5.20 -18.83 -4.43
CA THR A 54 -5.49 -20.27 -4.49
C THR A 54 -6.13 -20.66 -5.81
N LEU A 55 -6.18 -19.74 -6.79
CA LEU A 55 -6.72 -20.03 -8.11
C LEU A 55 -5.71 -20.85 -8.91
N GLU A 56 -6.26 -21.78 -9.69
CA GLU A 56 -5.52 -22.70 -10.56
C GLU A 56 -5.66 -22.31 -12.05
N GLY A 57 -6.36 -21.21 -12.33
CA GLY A 57 -6.61 -20.70 -13.68
C GLY A 57 -7.56 -19.52 -13.67
N ASP A 58 -7.77 -18.95 -14.86
CA ASP A 58 -8.70 -17.86 -15.10
C ASP A 58 -10.13 -18.20 -14.66
N ILE A 59 -10.85 -17.20 -14.16
CA ILE A 59 -12.26 -17.30 -13.78
C ILE A 59 -13.08 -16.15 -14.37
N GLU A 60 -14.35 -16.44 -14.61
CA GLU A 60 -15.36 -15.46 -14.97
C GLU A 60 -16.42 -15.43 -13.88
N VAL A 61 -16.62 -14.26 -13.26
CA VAL A 61 -17.67 -14.03 -12.25
C VAL A 61 -18.84 -13.28 -12.87
N LEU A 62 -20.05 -13.71 -12.54
CA LEU A 62 -21.28 -13.10 -13.03
C LEU A 62 -22.15 -12.68 -11.85
N PHE A 63 -22.24 -11.36 -11.66
CA PHE A 63 -23.13 -10.76 -10.67
C PHE A 63 -24.32 -10.10 -11.38
N ASN A 64 -25.50 -10.19 -10.80
CA ASN A 64 -26.68 -9.49 -11.29
C ASN A 64 -27.66 -9.18 -10.16
N ALA A 65 -28.57 -8.23 -10.39
CA ALA A 65 -29.52 -7.77 -9.38
C ALA A 65 -30.42 -8.88 -8.79
N ASP A 66 -30.70 -9.98 -9.51
CA ASP A 66 -31.61 -11.03 -9.04
C ASP A 66 -30.96 -11.98 -8.03
N ASN A 67 -29.63 -12.11 -8.07
CA ASN A 67 -28.91 -13.12 -7.30
C ASN A 67 -27.69 -12.59 -6.55
N SER A 68 -27.47 -11.27 -6.58
CA SER A 68 -26.29 -10.66 -6.00
C SER A 68 -26.61 -9.48 -5.10
N LEU A 69 -25.74 -9.30 -4.10
CA LEU A 69 -25.64 -8.11 -3.28
C LEU A 69 -24.58 -7.18 -3.86
N SER A 70 -24.80 -5.87 -3.79
CA SER A 70 -23.75 -4.89 -4.08
C SER A 70 -23.84 -3.66 -3.18
N TYR A 71 -22.70 -3.24 -2.65
CA TYR A 71 -22.52 -2.04 -1.82
C TYR A 71 -21.42 -1.15 -2.36
N ALA A 72 -21.56 0.14 -2.11
CA ALA A 72 -20.51 1.14 -2.26
C ALA A 72 -20.42 1.96 -0.97
N ASP A 73 -19.34 1.77 -0.23
CA ASP A 73 -19.12 2.33 1.09
C ASP A 73 -18.17 3.51 0.97
N CYS A 74 -18.64 4.72 1.30
CA CYS A 74 -17.81 5.91 1.30
C CYS A 74 -17.11 6.07 2.66
N PHE A 75 -15.80 5.86 2.73
CA PHE A 75 -15.02 6.07 3.95
C PHE A 75 -14.44 7.49 4.06
N GLY A 76 -14.59 8.30 3.02
CA GLY A 76 -14.06 9.65 2.97
C GLY A 76 -12.54 9.66 2.89
N ASN A 77 -11.91 10.64 3.54
CA ASN A 77 -10.46 10.87 3.52
C ASN A 77 -9.66 9.87 4.40
N TYR A 78 -10.01 8.59 4.34
CA TYR A 78 -9.50 7.54 5.23
C TYR A 78 -7.98 7.39 5.18
N TYR A 79 -7.39 7.39 3.97
CA TYR A 79 -5.94 7.25 3.79
C TYR A 79 -5.20 8.60 3.69
N HIS A 80 -5.81 9.60 3.06
CA HIS A 80 -5.25 10.95 2.97
C HIS A 80 -6.33 11.99 2.65
N THR A 81 -5.98 13.29 2.75
CA THR A 81 -6.94 14.40 2.70
C THR A 81 -7.52 14.73 1.33
N ASP A 82 -6.91 14.22 0.26
CA ASP A 82 -7.11 14.75 -1.09
C ASP A 82 -7.88 13.79 -2.01
N SER A 83 -8.51 12.77 -1.44
CA SER A 83 -9.36 11.81 -2.15
C SER A 83 -10.33 11.14 -1.17
N TYR A 84 -11.37 10.52 -1.71
CA TYR A 84 -12.23 9.62 -0.96
C TYR A 84 -11.88 8.16 -1.24
N MET A 85 -11.71 7.39 -0.18
CA MET A 85 -11.62 5.94 -0.24
C MET A 85 -13.03 5.35 -0.30
N TRP A 86 -13.22 4.45 -1.25
CA TRP A 86 -14.46 3.71 -1.45
C TRP A 86 -14.21 2.21 -1.36
N GLY A 87 -15.00 1.51 -0.55
CA GLY A 87 -15.08 0.06 -0.55
C GLY A 87 -16.24 -0.40 -1.43
N LEU A 88 -15.99 -1.20 -2.45
CA LEU A 88 -17.02 -1.77 -3.31
C LEU A 88 -17.12 -3.27 -3.09
N TYR A 89 -18.31 -3.75 -2.78
CA TYR A 89 -18.55 -5.16 -2.50
C TYR A 89 -19.58 -5.74 -3.46
N PHE A 90 -19.30 -6.95 -3.95
CA PHE A 90 -20.18 -7.73 -4.80
C PHE A 90 -20.21 -9.17 -4.29
N GLN A 91 -21.39 -9.75 -4.14
CA GLN A 91 -21.55 -11.14 -3.74
C GLN A 91 -22.67 -11.82 -4.52
N ASN A 92 -22.38 -12.96 -5.13
CA ASN A 92 -23.38 -13.85 -5.70
C ASN A 92 -23.83 -14.87 -4.65
N TYR A 93 -25.14 -14.91 -4.32
CA TYR A 93 -25.65 -15.83 -3.30
C TYR A 93 -25.67 -17.30 -3.75
N THR A 94 -25.68 -17.55 -5.06
CA THR A 94 -25.78 -18.89 -5.65
C THR A 94 -24.40 -19.49 -5.89
N SER A 95 -23.51 -18.80 -6.62
CA SER A 95 -22.15 -19.28 -6.87
C SER A 95 -21.23 -19.09 -5.67
N LYS A 96 -21.65 -18.27 -4.69
CA LYS A 96 -20.89 -17.92 -3.49
C LYS A 96 -19.57 -17.18 -3.77
N GLU A 97 -19.47 -16.58 -4.96
CA GLU A 97 -18.36 -15.73 -5.36
C GLU A 97 -18.55 -14.32 -4.80
N GLN A 98 -17.43 -13.70 -4.47
CA GLN A 98 -17.34 -12.38 -3.86
C GLN A 98 -16.15 -11.62 -4.45
N ILE A 99 -16.36 -10.33 -4.68
CA ILE A 99 -15.29 -9.38 -4.95
C ILE A 99 -15.48 -8.21 -3.98
N TYR A 100 -14.43 -7.91 -3.22
CA TYR A 100 -14.29 -6.66 -2.50
C TYR A 100 -13.11 -5.91 -3.09
N VAL A 101 -13.28 -4.64 -3.42
CA VAL A 101 -12.22 -3.78 -3.93
C VAL A 101 -12.24 -2.43 -3.24
N GLU A 102 -11.06 -1.87 -3.03
CA GLU A 102 -10.92 -0.50 -2.56
C GLU A 102 -10.40 0.39 -3.68
N ILE A 103 -11.02 1.54 -3.87
CA ILE A 103 -10.62 2.53 -4.85
C ILE A 103 -10.46 3.90 -4.23
N MET A 104 -9.55 4.70 -4.80
CA MET A 104 -9.38 6.10 -4.44
C MET A 104 -9.99 6.97 -5.52
N ASP A 105 -11.03 7.72 -5.17
CA ASP A 105 -11.71 8.63 -6.08
C ASP A 105 -11.43 10.09 -5.72
N GLN A 106 -11.25 10.92 -6.74
CA GLN A 106 -10.98 12.35 -6.54
C GLN A 106 -12.25 13.16 -6.27
N ASP A 107 -13.43 12.61 -6.57
CA ASP A 107 -14.68 13.30 -6.37
C ASP A 107 -15.10 13.18 -4.91
N TYR A 108 -15.30 14.32 -4.25
CA TYR A 108 -15.69 14.40 -2.84
C TYR A 108 -17.22 14.34 -2.69
N LEU A 109 -17.89 13.81 -3.70
CA LEU A 109 -19.32 13.63 -3.72
C LEU A 109 -19.70 12.35 -2.99
N PHE A 110 -20.86 12.38 -2.36
CA PHE A 110 -21.48 11.19 -1.79
C PHE A 110 -22.40 10.57 -2.85
N GLU A 111 -21.80 10.09 -3.92
CA GLU A 111 -22.42 9.45 -5.08
C GLU A 111 -21.53 8.29 -5.51
N ILE A 112 -22.10 7.32 -6.26
CA ILE A 112 -21.30 6.19 -6.74
C ILE A 112 -20.13 6.70 -7.60
N PRO A 113 -18.88 6.33 -7.30
CA PRO A 113 -17.71 6.83 -8.00
C PRO A 113 -17.63 6.21 -9.42
N LEU A 114 -18.00 7.01 -10.43
CA LEU A 114 -17.95 6.60 -11.84
C LEU A 114 -16.53 6.75 -12.39
N GLY A 115 -16.09 5.80 -13.21
CA GLY A 115 -14.79 5.87 -13.88
C GLY A 115 -14.09 4.53 -13.97
N THR A 116 -12.82 4.57 -14.39
CA THR A 116 -11.94 3.40 -14.46
C THR A 116 -10.84 3.53 -13.41
N TYR A 117 -10.72 2.51 -12.56
CA TYR A 117 -9.74 2.47 -11.47
C TYR A 117 -8.76 1.32 -11.74
N THR A 118 -7.47 1.65 -11.81
CA THR A 118 -6.41 0.69 -12.17
C THR A 118 -5.60 0.28 -10.94
N ALA A 119 -5.26 -1.01 -10.84
CA ALA A 119 -4.48 -1.55 -9.73
C ALA A 119 -3.14 -0.81 -9.56
N SER A 120 -2.87 -0.32 -8.35
CA SER A 120 -1.67 0.43 -7.99
C SER A 120 -1.18 0.07 -6.59
N ASP A 121 0.13 0.18 -6.37
CA ASP A 121 0.74 0.15 -5.03
C ASP A 121 0.71 1.54 -4.36
N ASP A 122 0.51 2.60 -5.15
CA ASP A 122 0.40 3.97 -4.66
C ASP A 122 -1.05 4.25 -4.21
N ILE A 123 -1.31 4.00 -2.93
CA ILE A 123 -2.61 4.20 -2.29
C ILE A 123 -2.98 5.68 -2.08
N TYR A 124 -2.09 6.61 -2.41
CA TYR A 124 -2.32 8.06 -2.29
C TYR A 124 -2.68 8.72 -3.62
N SER A 125 -2.64 7.97 -4.72
CA SER A 125 -3.05 8.45 -6.04
C SER A 125 -4.56 8.27 -6.23
N THR A 126 -5.20 9.21 -6.92
CA THR A 126 -6.60 9.11 -7.34
C THR A 126 -6.75 8.30 -8.63
N GLY A 127 -7.91 7.69 -8.84
CA GLY A 127 -8.17 6.84 -10.01
C GLY A 127 -7.50 5.46 -9.92
N VAL A 128 -7.15 5.04 -8.71
CA VAL A 128 -6.50 3.75 -8.46
C VAL A 128 -7.43 2.77 -7.77
N LEU A 129 -7.22 1.50 -8.06
CA LEU A 129 -7.67 0.37 -7.27
C LEU A 129 -6.51 -0.07 -6.39
N ILE A 130 -6.73 -0.19 -5.08
CA ILE A 130 -5.68 -0.60 -4.13
C ILE A 130 -5.50 -2.11 -4.22
N LYS A 131 -4.27 -2.57 -4.46
CA LYS A 131 -3.99 -4.01 -4.56
C LYS A 131 -4.22 -4.75 -3.25
N GLY A 132 -4.68 -5.99 -3.34
CA GLY A 132 -4.83 -6.89 -2.20
C GLY A 132 -3.49 -7.31 -1.62
N GLY A 133 -3.49 -7.53 -0.30
CA GLY A 133 -2.34 -8.06 0.42
C GLY A 133 -2.72 -8.46 1.84
N PHE A 134 -1.72 -8.73 2.67
CA PHE A 134 -1.91 -8.90 4.11
C PHE A 134 -1.49 -7.62 4.84
N ASP A 135 -2.20 -7.27 5.91
CA ASP A 135 -1.77 -6.26 6.86
C ASP A 135 -0.65 -6.79 7.78
N VAL A 136 -0.18 -5.92 8.68
CA VAL A 136 0.90 -6.25 9.64
C VAL A 136 0.56 -7.39 10.60
N ASP A 137 -0.72 -7.66 10.81
CA ASP A 137 -1.23 -8.72 11.67
C ASP A 137 -1.53 -10.02 10.87
N GLY A 138 -1.33 -10.00 9.55
CA GLY A 138 -1.55 -11.12 8.65
C GLY A 138 -3.00 -11.30 8.20
N TYR A 139 -3.86 -10.30 8.37
CA TYR A 139 -5.23 -10.33 7.87
C TYR A 139 -5.30 -9.82 6.42
N SER A 140 -6.19 -10.40 5.63
CA SER A 140 -6.44 -9.94 4.26
C SER A 140 -6.90 -8.48 4.29
N ALA A 141 -6.19 -7.63 3.55
CA ALA A 141 -6.44 -6.20 3.44
C ALA A 141 -6.66 -5.79 1.98
N TYR A 142 -7.41 -4.70 1.78
CA TYR A 142 -7.68 -4.09 0.48
C TYR A 142 -8.48 -5.02 -0.46
N SER A 143 -8.08 -5.14 -1.73
CA SER A 143 -8.90 -5.77 -2.77
C SER A 143 -8.70 -7.28 -2.93
N TRP A 144 -9.79 -8.07 -2.84
CA TRP A 144 -9.76 -9.52 -2.92
C TRP A 144 -10.95 -10.12 -3.68
N TYR A 145 -10.68 -11.21 -4.38
CA TYR A 145 -11.68 -12.20 -4.75
C TYR A 145 -11.75 -13.30 -3.69
N THR A 146 -12.96 -13.76 -3.38
CA THR A 146 -13.20 -14.93 -2.53
C THR A 146 -14.35 -15.76 -3.10
N ARG A 147 -14.23 -17.09 -3.07
CA ARG A 147 -15.37 -18.00 -3.23
C ARG A 147 -15.60 -18.73 -1.94
N LEU A 148 -16.77 -18.56 -1.35
CA LEU A 148 -17.13 -19.22 -0.11
C LEU A 148 -17.47 -20.70 -0.36
N LYS A 149 -16.98 -21.57 0.52
CA LYS A 149 -17.36 -23.00 0.63
C LYS A 149 -18.62 -23.17 1.48
N SER A 150 -18.77 -22.31 2.48
CA SER A 150 -19.95 -22.13 3.31
C SER A 150 -19.99 -20.67 3.77
N ASP A 151 -21.09 -20.22 4.36
CA ASP A 151 -21.27 -18.81 4.73
C ASP A 151 -20.17 -18.24 5.67
N SER A 152 -19.33 -19.10 6.27
CA SER A 152 -18.24 -18.70 7.16
C SER A 152 -16.85 -19.21 6.76
N HIS A 153 -16.70 -19.89 5.61
CA HIS A 153 -15.41 -20.46 5.21
C HIS A 153 -15.12 -20.21 3.74
N SER A 154 -13.97 -19.62 3.44
CA SER A 154 -13.46 -19.46 2.09
C SER A 154 -13.00 -20.81 1.51
N GLY A 155 -13.42 -21.08 0.28
CA GLY A 155 -12.99 -22.24 -0.51
C GLY A 155 -11.92 -21.90 -1.56
N ALA A 156 -11.92 -20.67 -2.07
CA ALA A 156 -10.83 -20.12 -2.88
C ALA A 156 -10.68 -18.62 -2.59
N THR A 157 -9.46 -18.11 -2.66
CA THR A 157 -9.13 -16.70 -2.40
C THR A 157 -8.07 -16.23 -3.37
N ALA A 158 -8.12 -14.97 -3.79
CA ALA A 158 -7.07 -14.36 -4.59
C ALA A 158 -6.98 -12.86 -4.30
N PRO A 159 -5.80 -12.31 -3.98
CA PRO A 159 -5.64 -10.86 -3.93
C PRO A 159 -5.78 -10.31 -5.34
N ILE A 160 -6.38 -9.13 -5.47
CA ILE A 160 -6.35 -8.40 -6.73
C ILE A 160 -5.00 -7.71 -6.84
N PHE A 161 -4.16 -8.15 -7.78
CA PHE A 161 -2.77 -7.70 -7.91
C PHE A 161 -2.55 -6.81 -9.15
N GLY A 162 -3.45 -6.89 -10.13
CA GLY A 162 -3.39 -6.13 -11.38
C GLY A 162 -4.76 -5.92 -12.02
N GLY A 163 -4.76 -5.24 -13.16
CA GLY A 163 -5.97 -4.98 -13.94
C GLY A 163 -6.74 -3.73 -13.51
N SER A 164 -8.02 -3.67 -13.84
CA SER A 164 -8.88 -2.51 -13.56
C SER A 164 -10.34 -2.89 -13.34
N ILE A 165 -11.06 -2.01 -12.65
CA ILE A 165 -12.53 -1.98 -12.69
C ILE A 165 -12.99 -0.75 -13.46
N THR A 166 -14.14 -0.86 -14.13
CA THR A 166 -14.82 0.28 -14.76
C THR A 166 -16.26 0.36 -14.27
N ILE A 167 -16.69 1.53 -13.82
CA ILE A 167 -18.00 1.79 -13.23
C ILE A 167 -18.69 2.86 -14.09
N GLU A 168 -19.87 2.52 -14.61
CA GLU A 168 -20.65 3.35 -15.52
C GLU A 168 -22.10 3.45 -15.05
N GLU A 169 -22.76 4.56 -15.36
CA GLU A 169 -24.21 4.68 -15.23
C GLU A 169 -24.90 3.82 -16.29
N ALA A 170 -25.87 2.99 -15.87
CA ALA A 170 -26.63 2.07 -16.72
C ALA A 170 -28.12 2.44 -16.84
N GLY A 171 -28.51 3.61 -16.31
CA GLY A 171 -29.88 4.09 -16.21
C GLY A 171 -30.12 4.76 -14.85
N GLU A 172 -31.32 5.30 -14.62
CA GLU A 172 -31.62 6.05 -13.38
C GLU A 172 -31.30 5.22 -12.12
N GLY A 173 -30.20 5.58 -11.43
CA GLY A 173 -29.71 4.91 -10.23
C GLY A 173 -29.09 3.52 -10.44
N LEU A 174 -29.06 3.02 -11.68
CA LEU A 174 -28.46 1.73 -12.01
C LEU A 174 -27.02 1.92 -12.48
N HIS A 175 -26.19 0.95 -12.14
CA HIS A 175 -24.77 0.98 -12.46
C HIS A 175 -24.35 -0.31 -13.13
N ARG A 176 -23.41 -0.19 -14.06
CA ARG A 176 -22.70 -1.30 -14.65
C ARG A 176 -21.26 -1.27 -14.17
N VAL A 177 -20.77 -2.39 -13.66
CA VAL A 177 -19.38 -2.57 -13.25
C VAL A 177 -18.78 -3.68 -14.08
N VAL A 178 -17.61 -3.41 -14.65
CA VAL A 178 -16.82 -4.40 -15.42
C VAL A 178 -15.54 -4.68 -14.65
N PHE A 179 -15.27 -5.97 -14.42
CA PHE A 179 -14.05 -6.46 -13.80
C PHE A 179 -13.13 -7.01 -14.90
N ASP A 180 -11.92 -6.47 -15.00
CA ASP A 180 -10.81 -7.03 -15.78
C ASP A 180 -9.58 -7.06 -14.88
N LEU A 181 -9.57 -8.02 -13.95
CA LEU A 181 -8.62 -8.08 -12.84
C LEU A 181 -7.64 -9.24 -13.02
N ILE A 182 -6.50 -9.15 -12.33
CA ILE A 182 -5.43 -10.15 -12.38
C ILE A 182 -4.98 -10.44 -10.95
N ASP A 183 -4.82 -11.71 -10.59
CA ASP A 183 -4.26 -12.11 -9.30
C ASP A 183 -2.72 -12.14 -9.31
N ASP A 184 -2.11 -12.44 -8.16
CA ASP A 184 -0.65 -12.50 -8.01
C ASP A 184 0.00 -13.75 -8.67
N ARG A 185 -0.80 -14.65 -9.24
CA ARG A 185 -0.35 -15.76 -10.11
C ARG A 185 -0.50 -15.44 -11.59
N GLY A 186 -1.08 -14.31 -11.94
CA GLY A 186 -1.37 -13.94 -13.32
C GLY A 186 -2.67 -14.55 -13.88
N ASN A 187 -3.50 -15.18 -13.04
CA ASN A 187 -4.84 -15.62 -13.46
C ASN A 187 -5.74 -14.40 -13.63
N LYS A 188 -6.58 -14.44 -14.67
CA LYS A 188 -7.60 -13.43 -14.87
C LYS A 188 -8.82 -13.68 -14.00
N ILE A 189 -9.36 -12.61 -13.43
CA ILE A 189 -10.64 -12.57 -12.74
C ILE A 189 -11.48 -11.54 -13.48
N THR A 190 -12.27 -12.02 -14.44
CA THR A 190 -13.10 -11.16 -15.30
C THR A 190 -14.56 -11.25 -14.93
N GLY A 191 -15.36 -10.24 -15.25
CA GLY A 191 -16.79 -10.34 -15.04
C GLY A 191 -17.53 -9.03 -15.21
N SER A 192 -18.81 -9.06 -14.85
CA SER A 192 -19.59 -7.84 -14.75
C SER A 192 -20.70 -7.93 -13.71
N TYR A 193 -21.15 -6.75 -13.30
CA TYR A 193 -22.36 -6.50 -12.53
C TYR A 193 -23.20 -5.46 -13.25
N GLU A 194 -24.52 -5.63 -13.25
CA GLU A 194 -25.47 -4.59 -13.63
C GLU A 194 -26.62 -4.58 -12.62
N GLY A 195 -26.87 -3.42 -12.00
CA GLY A 195 -27.90 -3.27 -10.99
C GLY A 195 -27.74 -2.06 -10.08
N LEU A 196 -28.54 -2.02 -9.02
CA LEU A 196 -28.46 -1.00 -7.98
C LEU A 196 -27.35 -1.35 -6.98
N MET A 197 -26.39 -0.44 -6.79
CA MET A 197 -25.44 -0.53 -5.69
C MET A 197 -25.98 0.26 -4.50
N VAL A 198 -26.04 -0.37 -3.33
CA VAL A 198 -26.48 0.29 -2.11
C VAL A 198 -25.36 1.21 -1.63
N LEU A 199 -25.65 2.50 -1.55
CA LEU A 199 -24.71 3.53 -1.13
C LEU A 199 -24.74 3.68 0.40
N GLU A 200 -23.59 3.55 1.06
CA GLU A 200 -23.44 3.68 2.52
C GLU A 200 -22.41 4.76 2.89
N ASP A 201 -22.72 5.54 3.93
CA ASP A 201 -21.86 6.64 4.41
C ASP A 201 -21.13 6.23 5.69
N PHE A 202 -19.83 5.95 5.57
CA PHE A 202 -18.93 5.64 6.68
C PHE A 202 -17.94 6.76 6.97
N ARG A 203 -18.13 7.94 6.37
CA ARG A 203 -17.26 9.10 6.62
C ARG A 203 -17.32 9.46 8.10
N ILE A 204 -16.15 9.63 8.70
CA ILE A 204 -16.04 10.07 10.09
C ILE A 204 -16.16 11.60 10.11
N ASN A 205 -17.19 12.09 10.80
CA ASN A 205 -17.44 13.53 11.00
C ASN A 205 -16.55 14.14 12.10
#